data_AF-A0A4R3KJ86-F1
#
_entry.id   AF-A0A4R3KJ86-F1
#
_cell.length_a   1.000
_cell.length_b   1.000
_cell.length_c   1.000
_cell.angle_alpha   90.00
_cell.angle_beta   90.00
_cell.angle_gamma   90.00
#
_symmetry.space_group_name_H-M   'P 1'
#
loop_
_entity.id
_entity.type
_entity.pdbx_description
1 polymer ?
#
loop_
_entity_poly.entity_id
_entity_poly.type
_entity_poly.pdbx_seq_one_letter_code
_entity_poly.pdbx_strand_id
1 'polypeptide(L)'
;MEIYFSPEIINPESQILNVVDQNQKAVGYLAIIFTEKKAYVYGHLEDEGVREDFKDLITPYLQGIAKSKTNLELYSYIATGGKN
;
A
#
# COMPACT_ATOMS: atom_id res chain seq x y z
N MET A 1 -5.91 -1.90 16.67
CA MET A 1 -7.11 -1.59 15.87
C MET A 1 -6.89 -2.31 14.57
N GLU A 2 -7.82 -3.13 14.11
CA GLU A 2 -7.56 -3.94 12.91
C GLU A 2 -7.76 -3.07 11.66
N ILE A 3 -6.90 -3.28 10.67
CA ILE A 3 -6.94 -2.56 9.40
C ILE A 3 -6.86 -3.53 8.23
N TYR A 4 -7.47 -3.15 7.12
CA TYR A 4 -7.56 -4.01 5.94
C TYR A 4 -7.44 -3.19 4.66
N PHE A 5 -7.05 -3.86 3.57
CA PHE A 5 -7.18 -3.25 2.25
C PHE A 5 -8.64 -3.18 1.82
N SER A 6 -9.04 -2.02 1.31
CA SER A 6 -10.26 -1.79 0.55
C SER A 6 -9.86 -1.33 -0.85
N PRO A 7 -9.67 -2.26 -1.81
CA PRO A 7 -9.21 -1.92 -3.14
C PRO A 7 -10.14 -0.95 -3.86
N GLU A 8 -9.57 0.08 -4.48
CA GLU A 8 -10.30 1.06 -5.29
C GLU A 8 -10.04 0.84 -6.79
N ILE A 9 -8.78 0.58 -7.17
CA ILE A 9 -8.39 0.26 -8.54
C ILE A 9 -7.45 -0.95 -8.51
N ILE A 10 -7.72 -1.95 -9.35
CA ILE A 10 -6.79 -3.04 -9.64
C ILE A 10 -6.83 -3.30 -11.14
N ASN A 11 -5.73 -2.99 -11.84
CA ASN A 11 -5.56 -3.29 -13.25
C ASN A 11 -4.07 -3.61 -13.56
N PRO A 12 -3.72 -3.98 -14.80
CA PRO A 12 -2.34 -4.35 -15.14
C PRO A 12 -1.30 -3.23 -15.00
N GLU A 13 -1.73 -1.96 -15.03
CA GLU A 13 -0.86 -0.78 -15.02
C GLU A 13 -0.75 -0.16 -13.62
N SER A 14 -1.76 -0.36 -12.77
CA SER A 14 -1.85 0.31 -11.48
C SER A 14 -2.73 -0.44 -10.47
N GLN A 15 -2.41 -0.23 -9.20
CA GLN A 15 -3.26 -0.60 -8.06
C GLN A 15 -3.39 0.58 -7.11
N ILE A 16 -4.62 0.90 -6.71
CA ILE A 16 -4.92 1.83 -5.64
C ILE A 16 -5.69 1.06 -4.58
N LEU A 17 -5.10 1.01 -3.39
CA LEU A 17 -5.60 0.25 -2.24
C LEU A 17 -5.80 1.22 -1.09
N ASN A 18 -7.04 1.54 -0.77
CA ASN A 18 -7.32 2.24 0.48
C ASN A 18 -7.05 1.28 1.64
N VAL A 19 -6.67 1.84 2.78
CA VAL A 19 -6.57 1.12 4.04
C VAL A 19 -7.63 1.68 4.97
N VAL A 20 -8.47 0.78 5.48
CA VAL A 20 -9.61 1.12 6.33
C VAL A 20 -9.54 0.36 7.65
N ASP A 21 -10.13 0.94 8.70
CA ASP A 21 -10.34 0.27 9.98
C ASP A 21 -11.58 -0.65 9.97
N GLN A 22 -11.86 -1.32 11.09
CA GLN A 22 -13.06 -2.17 11.25
C GLN A 22 -14.41 -1.43 11.08
N ASN A 23 -14.42 -0.09 11.09
CA ASN A 23 -15.61 0.74 10.88
C ASN A 23 -15.70 1.28 9.45
N GLN A 24 -14.87 0.80 8.52
CA GLN A 24 -14.74 1.29 7.14
C GLN A 24 -14.23 2.75 7.06
N LYS A 25 -13.62 3.28 8.12
CA LYS A 25 -12.99 4.60 8.09
C LYS A 25 -11.63 4.48 7.39
N ALA A 26 -11.39 5.34 6.40
CA ALA A 26 -10.07 5.44 5.77
C ALA A 26 -9.01 5.91 6.79
N VAL A 27 -7.90 5.19 6.84
CA VAL A 27 -6.73 5.49 7.70
C VAL A 27 -5.44 5.66 6.89
N GLY A 28 -5.44 5.26 5.62
CA GLY A 28 -4.30 5.41 4.71
C GLY A 28 -4.57 4.84 3.33
N TYR A 29 -3.54 4.76 2.49
CA TYR A 29 -3.60 4.14 1.18
C TYR A 29 -2.23 3.68 0.66
N LEU A 30 -2.26 2.82 -0.36
CA LEU A 30 -1.14 2.48 -1.24
C LEU A 30 -1.52 2.75 -2.69
N ALA A 31 -0.68 3.47 -3.41
CA ALA A 31 -0.70 3.58 -4.85
C ALA A 31 0.51 2.85 -5.44
N ILE A 32 0.27 1.97 -6.40
CA ILE A 32 1.30 1.18 -7.07
C ILE A 32 1.15 1.39 -8.57
N ILE A 33 2.24 1.79 -9.22
CA ILE A 33 2.31 1.96 -10.67
C ILE A 33 3.28 0.94 -11.23
N PHE A 34 2.83 0.16 -12.19
CA PHE A 34 3.61 -0.88 -12.85
C PHE A 34 4.13 -0.39 -14.19
N THR A 35 5.40 -0.71 -14.45
CA THR A 35 6.01 -0.68 -15.78
C THR A 35 6.47 -2.09 -16.14
N GLU A 36 7.14 -2.26 -17.28
CA GLU A 36 7.65 -3.57 -17.69
C GLU A 36 8.66 -4.16 -16.69
N LYS A 37 9.52 -3.32 -16.11
CA LYS A 37 10.64 -3.76 -15.25
C LYS A 37 10.60 -3.19 -13.84
N LYS A 38 9.73 -2.22 -13.57
CA LYS A 38 9.70 -1.50 -12.29
C LYS A 38 8.29 -1.40 -11.73
N ALA A 39 8.20 -1.39 -10.40
CA ALA A 39 7.01 -0.98 -9.68
C ALA A 39 7.36 0.19 -8.77
N TYR A 40 6.55 1.25 -8.85
CA TYR A 40 6.66 2.42 -7.97
C TYR A 40 5.53 2.36 -6.97
N VAL A 41 5.87 2.41 -5.69
CA VAL A 41 4.95 2.29 -4.57
C VAL A 41 5.00 3.58 -3.78
N TYR A 42 3.84 4.21 -3.63
CA TYR A 42 3.63 5.32 -2.72
C TYR A 42 2.61 4.90 -1.66
N GLY A 43 2.98 4.97 -0.40
CA GLY A 43 2.09 4.71 0.72
C GLY A 43 1.97 5.92 1.62
N HIS A 44 0.77 6.17 2.12
CA HIS A 44 0.52 7.18 3.12
C HIS A 44 -0.39 6.63 4.20
N LEU A 45 0.03 6.76 5.45
CA LEU A 45 -0.78 6.43 6.62
C LEU A 45 -1.04 7.71 7.41
N GLU A 46 -2.31 8.07 7.57
CA GLU A 46 -2.73 9.26 8.33
C GLU A 46 -2.79 8.94 9.84
N ASP A 47 -3.34 7.79 10.20
CA ASP A 47 -3.50 7.38 11.60
C ASP A 47 -2.24 6.68 12.13
N GLU A 48 -1.43 7.40 12.91
CA GLU A 48 -0.22 6.84 13.51
C GLU A 48 -0.49 5.71 14.53
N GLY A 49 -1.73 5.59 15.04
CA GLY A 49 -2.13 4.57 16.01
C GLY A 49 -2.09 3.13 15.47
N VAL A 50 -2.02 2.97 14.14
CA VAL A 50 -1.96 1.66 13.44
C VAL A 50 -0.69 1.51 12.62
N ARG A 51 0.38 2.23 12.96
CA ARG A 51 1.64 2.24 12.20
C ARG A 51 2.26 0.85 12.02
N GLU A 52 2.35 0.07 13.09
CA GLU A 52 2.93 -1.28 13.02
C GLU A 52 2.01 -2.23 12.25
N ASP A 53 0.69 -2.18 12.51
CA ASP A 53 -0.30 -2.96 11.76
C ASP A 53 -0.23 -2.64 10.25
N PHE A 54 -0.04 -1.37 9.88
CA PHE A 54 0.11 -0.95 8.49
C PHE A 54 1.37 -1.53 7.87
N LYS A 55 2.50 -1.47 8.59
CA LYS A 55 3.75 -2.08 8.12
C LYS A 55 3.61 -3.59 7.91
N ASP A 56 2.95 -4.27 8.84
CA ASP A 56 2.71 -5.71 8.78
C ASP A 56 1.74 -6.08 7.65
N LEU A 57 0.79 -5.21 7.33
CA LEU A 57 -0.14 -5.38 6.20
C LEU A 57 0.57 -5.18 4.85
N ILE A 58 1.35 -4.10 4.68
CA ILE A 58 1.92 -3.74 3.37
C ILE A 58 3.15 -4.58 3.01
N THR A 59 3.96 -4.97 3.99
CA THR A 59 5.24 -5.67 3.73
C THR A 59 5.07 -6.97 2.95
N PRO A 60 4.23 -7.94 3.38
CA PRO A 60 4.03 -9.17 2.63
C PRO A 60 3.36 -8.92 1.28
N TYR A 61 2.50 -7.89 1.18
CA TYR A 61 1.85 -7.52 -0.07
C TYR A 61 2.86 -7.06 -1.13
N LEU A 62 3.76 -6.14 -0.76
CA LEU A 62 4.82 -5.65 -1.65
C LEU A 62 5.82 -6.76 -2.00
N GLN A 63 6.13 -7.67 -1.07
CA GLN A 63 6.93 -8.86 -1.36
C GLN A 63 6.24 -9.79 -2.38
N GLY A 64 4.91 -9.93 -2.30
CA GLY A 64 4.13 -10.67 -3.30
C GLY A 64 4.23 -10.03 -4.68
N ILE A 65 4.13 -8.70 -4.75
CA ILE A 65 4.30 -7.95 -6.00
C ILE A 65 5.70 -8.15 -6.59
N ALA A 66 6.75 -8.05 -5.79
CA ALA A 66 8.13 -8.24 -6.25
C ALA A 66 8.37 -9.64 -6.85
N LYS A 67 7.59 -10.65 -6.44
CA LYS A 67 7.63 -12.02 -6.97
C LYS A 67 6.75 -12.25 -8.19
N SER A 68 5.79 -11.36 -8.47
CA SER A 68 4.77 -11.55 -9.51
C SER A 68 5.30 -11.44 -10.94
N LYS A 69 6.42 -10.75 -11.13
CA LYS A 69 7.08 -10.58 -12.44
C LYS A 69 8.57 -10.87 -12.29
N THR A 70 9.13 -11.66 -13.21
CA THR A 70 10.56 -11.94 -13.26
C THR A 70 11.33 -10.63 -13.40
N ASN A 71 12.26 -10.36 -12.48
CA ASN A 71 13.16 -9.21 -12.51
C ASN A 71 12.47 -7.83 -12.34
N LEU A 72 11.39 -7.76 -11.56
CA LEU A 72 10.73 -6.50 -11.19
C LEU A 72 11.50 -5.78 -10.08
N GLU A 73 11.98 -4.56 -10.37
CA GLU A 73 12.59 -3.68 -9.37
C GLU A 73 11.51 -2.87 -8.65
N LEU A 74 11.43 -3.01 -7.33
CA LEU A 74 10.43 -2.31 -6.52
C LEU A 74 11.04 -1.08 -5.84
N TYR A 75 10.44 0.08 -6.08
CA TYR A 75 10.79 1.34 -5.45
C TYR A 75 9.64 1.77 -4.57
N SER A 76 9.87 1.98 -3.28
CA SER A 76 8.81 2.34 -2.33
C SER A 76 9.16 3.59 -1.53
N TYR A 77 8.19 4.49 -1.41
CA TYR A 77 8.18 5.58 -0.45
C TYR A 77 6.93 5.47 0.42
N ILE A 78 7.11 5.38 1.73
CA ILE A 78 6.02 5.26 2.70
C ILE A 78 6.12 6.43 3.67
N ALA A 79 5.08 7.25 3.73
CA ALA A 79 4.93 8.34 4.67
C ALA A 79 3.91 7.99 5.76
N THR A 80 4.15 8.47 6.98
CA THR A 80 3.27 8.30 8.13
C THR A 80 3.02 9.66 8.80
N GLY A 81 1.80 9.92 9.22
CA GLY A 81 1.38 11.17 9.83
C GLY A 81 0.86 12.17 8.80
N GLY A 82 1.08 13.46 9.05
CA GLY A 82 0.48 14.55 8.27
C GLY A 82 -0.74 15.10 8.99
N LYS A 83 -0.50 16.04 9.91
CA LYS A 83 -1.58 16.88 10.45
C LYS A 83 -1.85 17.98 9.44
N ASN A 84 -3.12 18.16 9.09
CA ASN A 84 -3.60 19.42 8.50
C ASN A 84 -3.69 20.50 9.58
#